data_AF-A0A542UVZ3-F1
#
_entry.id   AF-A0A542UVZ3-F1
#
_cell.length_a   1.000
_cell.length_b   1.000
_cell.length_c   1.000
_cell.angle_alpha   90.00
_cell.angle_beta   90.00
_cell.angle_gamma   90.00
#
_symmetry.space_group_name_H-M   'P 1'
#
loop_
_entity.id
_entity.type
_entity.pdbx_description
1 polymer ?
#
loop_
_entity_poly.entity_id
_entity_poly.type
_entity_poly.pdbx_seq_one_letter_code
_entity_poly.pdbx_strand_id
1 'polypeptide(L)'
;MSSLPDFVDDVRRRERAARHTDSLVLTVHAAALAALTVDRALGDPGFRWWSIALPAIVYGLLWIVVRGRERATGMGGGRDGFGAAAVIALALALFFPLSFIGVTMAGVGTFLGIGLVAIGLRRRSPLLWAPGAALVVLCPLVALYTIDNHVAFLGPAPGTVVLGLLTAVLAACAVRAYVVERRVLVGAPAA
;
A
#
# COMPACT_ATOMS: atom_id res chain seq x y z
N MET A 1 -29.49 21.30 -16.16
CA MET A 1 -28.83 20.43 -17.16
C MET A 1 -27.39 20.88 -17.23
N SER A 2 -26.42 20.06 -16.80
CA SER A 2 -24.99 20.39 -16.90
C SER A 2 -24.61 20.48 -18.37
N SER A 3 -23.89 21.52 -18.75
CA SER A 3 -23.39 21.62 -20.12
C SER A 3 -22.34 20.54 -20.37
N LEU A 4 -22.19 20.07 -21.61
CA LEU A 4 -21.18 19.06 -21.99
C LEU A 4 -19.74 19.45 -21.54
N PRO A 5 -19.35 20.74 -21.54
CA PRO A 5 -18.10 21.22 -20.94
C PRO A 5 -17.97 20.95 -19.43
N ASP A 6 -19.03 21.20 -18.64
CA ASP A 6 -19.01 21.02 -17.18
C ASP A 6 -18.77 19.55 -16.80
N PHE A 7 -19.35 18.63 -17.57
CA PHE A 7 -19.16 17.18 -17.36
C PHE A 7 -17.71 16.76 -17.61
N VAL A 8 -17.08 17.26 -18.68
CA VAL A 8 -15.68 16.94 -19.03
C VAL A 8 -14.71 17.47 -17.96
N ASP A 9 -14.97 18.66 -17.42
CA ASP A 9 -14.14 19.25 -16.38
C ASP A 9 -14.27 18.51 -15.03
N ASP A 10 -15.47 18.06 -14.68
CA ASP A 10 -15.69 17.22 -13.50
C ASP A 10 -15.01 15.85 -13.62
N VAL A 11 -15.05 15.21 -14.79
CA VAL A 11 -14.34 13.95 -15.05
C VAL A 11 -12.83 14.16 -14.92
N ARG A 12 -12.28 15.24 -15.52
CA ARG A 12 -10.85 15.58 -15.41
C ARG A 12 -10.41 15.93 -13.99
N ARG A 13 -11.28 16.54 -13.17
CA ARG A 13 -11.02 16.81 -11.76
C ARG A 13 -11.01 15.52 -10.94
N ARG A 14 -11.95 14.60 -11.20
CA ARG A 14 -12.01 13.28 -10.55
C ARG A 14 -10.82 12.41 -10.91
N GLU A 15 -10.39 12.40 -12.17
CA GLU A 15 -9.18 11.68 -12.59
C GLU A 15 -7.91 12.26 -11.94
N ARG A 16 -7.81 13.58 -11.82
CA ARG A 16 -6.69 14.24 -11.12
C ARG A 16 -6.66 13.89 -9.62
N ALA A 17 -7.81 13.87 -8.96
CA ALA A 17 -7.92 13.47 -7.54
C ALA A 17 -7.61 11.98 -7.32
N ALA A 18 -8.07 11.11 -8.23
CA ALA A 18 -7.77 9.69 -8.21
C ALA A 18 -6.25 9.42 -8.38
N ARG A 19 -5.62 10.07 -9.36
CA ARG A 19 -4.17 9.98 -9.59
C ARG A 19 -3.38 10.41 -8.36
N HIS A 20 -3.74 11.54 -7.75
CA HIS A 20 -3.04 12.06 -6.57
C HIS A 20 -3.15 11.17 -5.31
N THR A 21 -4.08 10.22 -5.33
CA THR A 21 -4.22 9.26 -4.24
C THR A 21 -3.29 8.06 -4.42
N ASP A 22 -2.86 7.73 -5.65
CA ASP A 22 -1.99 6.58 -5.91
C ASP A 22 -0.56 6.80 -5.38
N SER A 23 0.03 7.98 -5.59
CA SER A 23 1.36 8.29 -5.01
C SER A 23 1.32 8.26 -3.48
N LEU A 24 0.26 8.78 -2.86
CA LEU A 24 0.08 8.75 -1.41
C LEU A 24 0.03 7.30 -0.91
N VAL A 25 -0.80 6.47 -1.52
CA VAL A 25 -0.95 5.05 -1.15
C VAL A 25 0.40 4.34 -1.24
N LEU A 26 1.12 4.49 -2.35
CA LEU A 26 2.43 3.86 -2.54
C LEU A 26 3.47 4.37 -1.54
N THR A 27 3.48 5.67 -1.23
CA THR A 27 4.41 6.26 -0.26
C THR A 27 4.16 5.70 1.15
N VAL A 28 2.90 5.61 1.58
CA VAL A 28 2.55 5.07 2.89
C VAL A 28 2.89 3.57 2.98
N HIS A 29 2.64 2.80 1.91
CA HIS A 29 3.03 1.38 1.88
C HIS A 29 4.55 1.20 1.87
N ALA A 30 5.30 2.03 1.13
CA ALA A 30 6.76 2.03 1.15
C ALA A 30 7.31 2.33 2.55
N ALA A 31 6.75 3.33 3.24
CA ALA A 31 7.15 3.67 4.61
C ALA A 31 6.83 2.55 5.61
N ALA A 32 5.63 1.95 5.50
CA ALA A 32 5.26 0.81 6.35
C ALA A 32 6.17 -0.40 6.12
N LEU A 33 6.49 -0.70 4.86
CA LEU A 33 7.40 -1.81 4.55
C LEU A 33 8.83 -1.51 4.98
N ALA A 34 9.31 -0.28 4.83
CA ALA A 34 10.61 0.15 5.34
C ALA A 34 10.72 -0.07 6.86
N ALA A 35 9.66 0.26 7.60
CA ALA A 35 9.61 0.00 9.04
C ALA A 35 9.72 -1.50 9.35
N LEU A 36 9.02 -2.37 8.59
CA LEU A 36 9.15 -3.83 8.72
C LEU A 36 10.55 -4.33 8.34
N THR A 37 11.18 -3.77 7.30
CA THR A 37 12.55 -4.11 6.89
C THR A 37 13.54 -3.76 8.00
N VAL A 38 13.43 -2.57 8.59
CA VAL A 38 14.31 -2.12 9.68
C VAL A 38 14.09 -2.96 10.93
N ASP A 39 12.84 -3.26 11.30
CA ASP A 39 12.52 -4.10 12.46
C ASP A 39 13.15 -5.50 12.33
N ARG A 40 13.09 -6.12 11.14
CA ARG A 40 13.78 -7.38 10.86
C ARG A 40 15.31 -7.25 10.90
N ALA A 41 15.86 -6.15 10.37
CA ALA A 41 17.30 -5.92 10.31
C ALA A 41 17.95 -5.73 11.69
N LEU A 42 17.22 -5.14 12.65
CA LEU A 42 17.69 -4.92 14.02
C LEU A 42 17.71 -6.18 14.89
N GLY A 43 17.48 -7.36 14.28
CA GLY A 43 17.43 -8.65 14.95
C GLY A 43 15.99 -8.99 15.30
N ASP A 44 15.51 -10.12 14.76
CA ASP A 44 14.12 -10.61 14.83
C ASP A 44 13.58 -10.55 16.27
N PRO A 45 12.93 -9.45 16.68
CA PRO A 45 12.53 -9.28 18.05
C PRO A 45 11.12 -9.84 18.09
N GLY A 46 11.03 -11.15 18.35
CA GLY A 46 9.82 -11.94 18.35
C GLY A 46 8.54 -11.11 18.56
N PHE A 47 7.67 -11.16 17.56
CA PHE A 47 6.26 -10.81 17.68
C PHE A 47 6.00 -9.49 18.43
N ARG A 48 6.41 -8.35 17.84
CA ARG A 48 5.96 -7.06 18.36
C ARG A 48 4.48 -6.86 17.98
N TRP A 49 3.59 -6.95 18.95
CA TRP A 49 2.13 -6.82 18.80
C TRP A 49 1.70 -5.60 17.97
N TRP A 50 2.48 -4.51 17.97
CA TRP A 50 2.19 -3.32 17.16
C TRP A 50 2.25 -3.60 15.66
N SER A 51 3.05 -4.57 15.21
CA SER A 51 3.18 -4.92 13.79
C SER A 51 1.91 -5.53 13.21
N ILE A 52 1.12 -6.24 14.02
CA ILE A 52 -0.20 -6.80 13.63
C ILE A 52 -1.20 -5.68 13.33
N ALA A 53 -1.11 -4.59 14.09
CA ALA A 53 -1.97 -3.43 13.89
C ALA A 53 -1.53 -2.57 12.69
N LEU A 54 -0.33 -2.79 12.14
CA LEU A 54 0.24 -1.95 11.08
C LEU A 54 -0.66 -1.82 9.84
N PRO A 55 -1.27 -2.88 9.29
CA PRO A 55 -2.20 -2.74 8.16
C PRO A 55 -3.42 -1.89 8.52
N ALA A 56 -3.97 -2.05 9.73
CA ALA A 56 -5.09 -1.26 10.21
C ALA A 56 -4.70 0.22 10.36
N ILE A 57 -3.50 0.50 10.88
CA ILE A 57 -2.94 1.85 10.99
C ILE A 57 -2.76 2.47 9.61
N VAL A 58 -2.13 1.76 8.67
CA VAL A 58 -1.87 2.25 7.30
C VAL A 58 -3.18 2.58 6.58
N TYR A 59 -4.14 1.65 6.55
CA TYR A 59 -5.42 1.90 5.87
C TYR A 59 -6.30 2.89 6.62
N GLY A 60 -6.24 2.93 7.95
CA GLY A 60 -6.92 3.92 8.78
C GLY A 60 -6.40 5.34 8.50
N LEU A 61 -5.08 5.53 8.46
CA LEU A 61 -4.46 6.81 8.11
C LEU A 61 -4.80 7.22 6.68
N LEU A 62 -4.69 6.32 5.71
CA LEU A 62 -5.08 6.59 4.32
C LEU A 62 -6.56 6.99 4.23
N TRP A 63 -7.44 6.29 4.95
CA TRP A 63 -8.85 6.63 5.02
C TRP A 63 -9.07 8.04 5.60
N ILE A 64 -8.45 8.37 6.74
CA ILE A 64 -8.56 9.70 7.37
C ILE A 64 -8.07 10.79 6.43
N VAL A 65 -6.90 10.61 5.80
CA VAL A 65 -6.32 11.60 4.88
C VAL A 65 -7.23 11.81 3.68
N VAL A 66 -7.69 10.74 3.03
CA VAL A 66 -8.59 10.84 1.87
C VAL A 66 -9.92 11.49 2.26
N ARG A 67 -10.52 11.09 3.39
CA ARG A 67 -11.78 11.68 3.90
C ARG A 67 -11.62 13.17 4.23
N GLY A 68 -10.49 13.55 4.80
CA GLY A 68 -10.16 14.95 5.09
C GLY A 68 -10.07 15.78 3.82
N ARG A 69 -9.43 15.25 2.78
CA ARG A 69 -9.34 15.90 1.46
C ARG A 69 -10.69 16.02 0.78
N GLU A 70 -11.51 14.96 0.82
CA GLU A 70 -12.90 14.99 0.29
C GLU A 70 -13.71 16.11 0.95
N ARG A 71 -13.65 16.22 2.28
CA ARG A 71 -14.35 17.28 3.03
C ARG A 71 -13.85 18.67 2.69
N ALA A 72 -12.54 18.87 2.58
CA ALA A 72 -11.95 20.18 2.31
C ALA A 72 -12.17 20.65 0.87
N THR A 73 -12.23 19.73 -0.09
CA THR A 73 -12.32 20.07 -1.52
C THR A 73 -13.73 19.92 -2.11
N GLY A 74 -14.67 19.32 -1.38
CA GLY A 74 -16.03 19.01 -1.86
C GLY A 74 -16.06 17.96 -2.97
N MET A 75 -14.90 17.47 -3.43
CA MET A 75 -14.79 16.44 -4.45
C MET A 75 -14.93 15.08 -3.78
N GLY A 76 -16.14 14.51 -3.84
CA GLY A 76 -16.40 13.16 -3.35
C GLY A 76 -15.64 12.12 -4.17
N GLY A 77 -14.57 11.59 -3.61
CA GLY A 77 -13.89 10.39 -4.08
C GLY A 77 -14.83 9.20 -3.90
N GLY A 78 -15.33 8.66 -5.01
CA GLY A 78 -16.27 7.55 -4.96
C GLY A 78 -15.68 6.37 -4.18
N ARG A 79 -16.31 5.98 -3.06
CA ARG A 79 -16.03 4.78 -2.24
C ARG A 79 -14.61 4.21 -2.46
N ASP A 80 -13.54 4.88 -2.07
CA ASP A 80 -12.19 4.46 -2.47
C ASP A 80 -11.71 3.12 -1.86
N GLY A 81 -12.52 2.48 -1.02
CA GLY A 81 -12.24 1.16 -0.45
C GLY A 81 -11.30 1.19 0.76
N PHE A 82 -10.59 2.29 1.01
CA PHE A 82 -9.69 2.42 2.17
C PHE A 82 -10.39 2.19 3.51
N GLY A 83 -11.62 2.69 3.68
CA GLY A 83 -12.38 2.48 4.92
C GLY A 83 -12.75 1.01 5.12
N ALA A 84 -13.12 0.30 4.04
CA ALA A 84 -13.38 -1.14 4.11
C ALA A 84 -12.09 -1.92 4.39
N ALA A 85 -10.99 -1.57 3.73
CA ALA A 85 -9.68 -2.16 3.98
C ALA A 85 -9.22 -1.94 5.43
N ALA A 86 -9.44 -0.75 5.99
CA ALA A 86 -9.14 -0.44 7.39
C ALA A 86 -9.99 -1.26 8.35
N VAL A 87 -11.30 -1.38 8.11
CA VAL A 87 -12.20 -2.19 8.95
C VAL A 87 -11.84 -3.67 8.86
N ILE A 88 -11.55 -4.19 7.66
CA ILE A 88 -11.14 -5.58 7.47
C ILE A 88 -9.78 -5.83 8.15
N ALA A 89 -8.81 -4.94 7.99
CA ALA A 89 -7.51 -5.05 8.64
C ALA A 89 -7.62 -4.96 10.17
N LEU A 90 -8.50 -4.10 10.68
CA LEU A 90 -8.78 -3.97 12.11
C LEU A 90 -9.49 -5.22 12.65
N ALA A 91 -10.50 -5.73 11.94
CA ALA A 91 -11.18 -6.97 12.29
C ALA A 91 -10.17 -8.11 12.34
N LEU A 92 -9.33 -8.25 11.30
CA LEU A 92 -8.24 -9.22 11.28
C LEU A 92 -7.32 -9.02 12.48
N ALA A 93 -6.90 -7.81 12.83
CA ALA A 93 -6.08 -7.60 14.02
C ALA A 93 -6.78 -8.03 15.34
N LEU A 94 -8.09 -7.83 15.45
CA LEU A 94 -8.89 -8.11 16.65
C LEU A 94 -9.34 -9.56 16.80
N PHE A 95 -9.43 -10.34 15.70
CA PHE A 95 -9.82 -11.77 15.71
C PHE A 95 -8.68 -12.69 16.18
N PHE A 96 -8.16 -12.43 17.38
CA PHE A 96 -7.26 -13.33 18.08
C PHE A 96 -8.01 -14.62 18.47
N PRO A 97 -7.47 -15.83 18.28
CA PRO A 97 -6.09 -16.17 17.87
C PRO A 97 -5.90 -16.48 16.36
N LEU A 98 -6.95 -16.45 15.54
CA LEU A 98 -6.82 -16.78 14.11
C LEU A 98 -5.91 -15.80 13.37
N SER A 99 -5.95 -14.54 13.76
CA SER A 99 -5.08 -13.48 13.25
C SER A 99 -3.61 -13.68 13.61
N PHE A 100 -3.35 -14.24 14.78
CA PHE A 100 -2.01 -14.60 15.22
C PHE A 100 -1.38 -15.63 14.28
N ILE A 101 -2.11 -16.72 13.99
CA ILE A 101 -1.64 -17.77 13.09
C ILE A 101 -1.47 -17.23 11.67
N GLY A 102 -2.42 -16.43 11.17
CA GLY A 102 -2.34 -15.81 9.85
C GLY A 102 -1.13 -14.88 9.69
N VAL A 103 -0.86 -14.01 10.67
CA VAL A 103 0.26 -13.05 10.61
C VAL A 103 1.60 -13.72 10.80
N THR A 104 1.70 -14.74 11.67
CA THR A 104 2.95 -15.49 11.85
C THR A 104 3.31 -16.31 10.61
N MET A 105 2.34 -16.89 9.92
CA MET A 105 2.58 -17.67 8.71
C MET A 105 2.76 -16.79 7.46
N ALA A 106 1.90 -15.79 7.27
CA ALA A 106 1.90 -14.99 6.05
C ALA A 106 2.79 -13.75 6.14
N GLY A 107 3.10 -13.27 7.34
CA GLY A 107 3.79 -11.99 7.55
C GLY A 107 2.88 -10.77 7.37
N VAL A 108 3.16 -9.70 8.11
CA VAL A 108 2.40 -8.43 8.08
C VAL A 108 2.36 -7.82 6.66
N GLY A 109 3.47 -7.93 5.92
CA GLY A 109 3.58 -7.42 4.56
C GLY A 109 2.56 -8.04 3.59
N THR A 110 2.11 -9.28 3.82
CA THR A 110 1.09 -9.92 3.00
C THR A 110 -0.26 -9.22 3.11
N PHE A 111 -0.65 -8.81 4.30
CA PHE A 111 -1.92 -8.10 4.50
C PHE A 111 -1.90 -6.69 3.90
N LEU A 112 -0.76 -6.01 3.98
CA LEU A 112 -0.51 -4.77 3.23
C LEU A 112 -0.57 -5.02 1.71
N GLY A 113 -0.04 -6.16 1.25
CA GLY A 113 -0.14 -6.59 -0.14
C GLY A 113 -1.57 -6.81 -0.60
N ILE A 114 -2.38 -7.55 0.16
CA ILE A 114 -3.78 -7.86 -0.16
C ILE A 114 -4.60 -6.58 -0.31
N GLY A 115 -4.49 -5.65 0.64
CA GLY A 115 -5.23 -4.40 0.54
C GLY A 115 -4.76 -3.55 -0.65
N LEU A 116 -3.45 -3.51 -0.92
CA LEU A 116 -2.90 -2.81 -2.09
C LEU A 116 -3.38 -3.43 -3.42
N VAL A 117 -3.44 -4.77 -3.51
CA VAL A 117 -4.02 -5.49 -4.66
C VAL A 117 -5.50 -5.15 -4.82
N ALA A 118 -6.29 -5.22 -3.74
CA ALA A 118 -7.73 -4.93 -3.79
C ALA A 118 -8.01 -3.50 -4.27
N ILE A 119 -7.27 -2.52 -3.74
CA ILE A 119 -7.35 -1.11 -4.16
C ILE A 119 -6.88 -0.96 -5.60
N GLY A 120 -5.76 -1.58 -5.98
CA GLY A 120 -5.20 -1.52 -7.32
C GLY A 120 -6.10 -2.12 -8.40
N LEU A 121 -6.71 -3.28 -8.14
CA LEU A 121 -7.69 -3.91 -9.03
C LEU A 121 -8.94 -3.03 -9.17
N ARG A 122 -9.44 -2.48 -8.07
CA ARG A 122 -10.59 -1.58 -8.07
C ARG A 122 -10.33 -0.32 -8.89
N ARG A 123 -9.12 0.24 -8.80
CA ARG A 123 -8.68 1.41 -9.54
C ARG A 123 -8.13 1.10 -10.93
N ARG A 124 -8.04 -0.18 -11.31
CA ARG A 124 -7.39 -0.67 -12.53
C ARG A 124 -5.96 -0.13 -12.70
N SER A 125 -5.24 0.07 -11.59
CA SER A 125 -3.90 0.67 -11.57
C SER A 125 -2.84 -0.42 -11.37
N PRO A 126 -2.07 -0.79 -12.42
CA PRO A 126 -0.99 -1.78 -12.30
C PRO A 126 0.14 -1.34 -11.39
N LEU A 127 0.30 -0.03 -11.21
CA LEU A 127 1.27 0.54 -10.27
C LEU A 127 0.94 0.17 -8.81
N LEU A 128 -0.31 -0.15 -8.50
CA LEU A 128 -0.73 -0.58 -7.16
C LEU A 128 -0.78 -2.11 -7.06
N TRP A 129 -1.51 -2.78 -7.96
CA TRP A 129 -1.75 -4.21 -7.78
C TRP A 129 -0.52 -5.08 -8.05
N ALA A 130 0.39 -4.69 -8.94
CA ALA A 130 1.59 -5.48 -9.22
C ALA A 130 2.56 -5.55 -8.02
N PRO A 131 2.99 -4.43 -7.41
CA PRO A 131 3.80 -4.52 -6.19
C PRO A 131 3.01 -5.12 -5.02
N GLY A 132 1.69 -4.90 -4.95
CA GLY A 132 0.85 -5.59 -3.97
C GLY A 132 0.90 -7.10 -4.09
N ALA A 133 0.82 -7.65 -5.31
CA ALA A 133 0.91 -9.08 -5.57
C ALA A 133 2.30 -9.63 -5.20
N ALA A 134 3.36 -8.86 -5.48
CA ALA A 134 4.71 -9.23 -5.06
C ALA A 134 4.82 -9.34 -3.53
N LEU A 135 4.21 -8.43 -2.77
CA LEU A 135 4.14 -8.55 -1.30
C LEU A 135 3.39 -9.81 -0.87
N VAL A 136 2.23 -10.09 -1.48
CA VAL A 136 1.42 -11.28 -1.14
C VAL A 136 2.18 -12.58 -1.37
N VAL A 137 3.03 -12.64 -2.39
CA VAL A 137 3.81 -13.83 -2.72
C VAL A 137 5.09 -13.94 -1.88
N LEU A 138 5.83 -12.84 -1.72
CA LEU A 138 7.18 -12.88 -1.14
C LEU A 138 7.18 -12.76 0.39
N CYS A 139 6.24 -12.01 0.99
CA CYS A 139 6.22 -11.82 2.43
C CYS A 139 5.98 -13.12 3.23
N PRO A 140 5.13 -14.08 2.80
CA PRO A 140 5.01 -15.37 3.48
C PRO A 140 6.31 -16.17 3.43
N LEU A 141 7.01 -16.12 2.29
CA LEU A 141 8.30 -16.82 2.14
C LEU A 141 9.39 -16.23 3.04
N VAL A 142 9.35 -14.92 3.27
CA VAL A 142 10.24 -14.26 4.24
C VAL A 142 9.83 -14.58 5.68
N ALA A 143 8.53 -14.55 5.99
CA ALA A 143 8.01 -14.85 7.33
C ALA A 143 8.30 -16.29 7.78
N LEU A 144 8.18 -17.25 6.85
CA LEU A 144 8.48 -18.66 7.08
C LEU A 144 9.97 -19.00 6.93
N TYR A 145 10.85 -18.00 6.85
CA TYR A 145 12.29 -18.19 6.66
C TYR A 145 12.67 -19.00 5.42
N THR A 146 11.75 -19.18 4.46
CA THR A 146 12.00 -19.94 3.23
C THR A 146 13.06 -19.25 2.38
N ILE A 147 13.00 -17.91 2.28
CA ILE A 147 14.00 -17.11 1.58
C ILE A 147 15.37 -17.22 2.25
N ASP A 148 15.43 -17.11 3.58
CA ASP A 148 16.69 -17.19 4.32
C ASP A 148 17.35 -18.58 4.17
N ASN A 149 16.54 -19.65 4.12
CA ASN A 149 17.03 -21.02 3.99
C ASN A 149 17.49 -21.41 2.58
N HIS A 150 16.89 -20.83 1.53
CA HIS A 150 17.10 -21.29 0.14
C HIS A 150 17.87 -20.30 -0.73
N VAL A 151 18.03 -19.05 -0.29
CA VAL A 151 18.56 -17.96 -1.11
C VAL A 151 19.78 -17.31 -0.45
N ALA A 152 20.65 -18.13 0.15
CA ALA A 152 21.83 -17.70 0.89
C ALA A 152 22.84 -16.87 0.06
N PHE A 153 22.80 -16.96 -1.28
CA PHE A 153 23.65 -16.14 -2.15
C PHE A 153 23.34 -14.64 -2.08
N LEU A 154 22.18 -14.23 -1.53
CA LEU A 154 21.83 -12.82 -1.30
C LEU A 154 22.55 -12.21 -0.09
N GLY A 155 23.37 -12.98 0.63
CA GLY A 155 24.17 -12.52 1.76
C GLY A 155 23.65 -13.02 3.11
N PRO A 156 24.08 -12.41 4.23
CA PRO A 156 23.84 -12.94 5.58
C PRO A 156 22.39 -12.81 6.07
N ALA A 157 21.56 -12.01 5.40
CA ALA A 157 20.14 -11.84 5.73
C ALA A 157 19.25 -11.72 4.47
N PRO A 158 19.08 -12.81 3.68
CA PRO A 158 18.35 -12.80 2.41
C PRO A 158 16.92 -12.24 2.52
N GLY A 159 16.18 -12.59 3.58
CA GLY A 159 14.82 -12.11 3.80
C GLY A 159 14.77 -10.59 3.98
N THR A 160 15.73 -10.02 4.71
CA THR A 160 15.86 -8.56 4.90
C THR A 160 16.18 -7.87 3.58
N VAL A 161 17.06 -8.47 2.76
CA VAL A 161 17.39 -7.97 1.41
C VAL A 161 16.14 -7.95 0.52
N VAL A 162 15.35 -9.03 0.49
CA VAL A 162 14.11 -9.09 -0.29
C VAL A 162 13.11 -8.03 0.14
N LEU A 163 12.90 -7.85 1.45
CA LEU A 163 12.03 -6.78 1.95
C LEU A 163 12.56 -5.38 1.58
N GLY A 164 13.87 -5.16 1.66
CA GLY A 164 14.52 -3.91 1.25
C GLY A 164 14.31 -3.60 -0.24
N LEU A 165 14.43 -4.62 -1.11
CA LEU A 165 14.15 -4.49 -2.54
C LEU A 165 12.68 -4.16 -2.82
N LEU A 166 11.75 -4.83 -2.13
CA LEU A 166 10.32 -4.53 -2.26
C LEU A 166 9.99 -3.10 -1.80
N THR A 167 10.63 -2.63 -0.73
CA THR A 167 10.54 -1.24 -0.27
C THR A 167 11.04 -0.28 -1.35
N ALA A 168 12.19 -0.57 -1.96
CA ALA A 168 12.75 0.25 -3.03
C ALA A 168 11.83 0.28 -4.27
N VAL A 169 11.21 -0.85 -4.63
CA VAL A 169 10.24 -0.93 -5.73
C VAL A 169 9.00 -0.07 -5.43
N LEU A 170 8.42 -0.18 -4.23
CA LEU A 170 7.29 0.66 -3.82
C LEU A 170 7.65 2.15 -3.84
N ALA A 171 8.83 2.51 -3.34
CA ALA A 171 9.31 3.89 -3.37
C ALA A 171 9.51 4.40 -4.80
N ALA A 172 10.07 3.58 -5.70
CA ALA A 172 10.21 3.92 -7.11
C ALA A 172 8.85 4.10 -7.80
N CYS A 173 7.88 3.22 -7.50
CA CYS A 173 6.50 3.37 -7.96
C CYS A 173 5.85 4.66 -7.43
N ALA A 174 6.07 5.00 -6.15
CA ALA A 174 5.57 6.23 -5.54
C ALA A 174 6.15 7.47 -6.21
N VAL A 175 7.46 7.51 -6.45
CA VAL A 175 8.14 8.60 -7.16
C VAL A 175 7.61 8.70 -8.59
N ARG A 176 7.45 7.59 -9.30
CA ARG A 176 6.88 7.58 -10.65
C ARG A 176 5.47 8.16 -10.67
N ALA A 177 4.60 7.72 -9.76
CA ALA A 177 3.24 8.24 -9.63
C ALA A 177 3.25 9.75 -9.36
N TYR A 178 4.09 10.20 -8.43
CA TYR A 178 4.26 11.61 -8.09
C TYR A 178 4.74 12.48 -9.27
N VAL A 179 5.71 11.99 -10.05
CA VAL A 179 6.21 12.71 -11.24
C VAL A 179 5.13 12.83 -12.30
N VAL A 180 4.35 11.76 -12.54
CA VAL A 180 3.23 11.80 -13.47
C VAL A 180 2.18 12.81 -13.01
N GLU A 181 1.85 12.84 -11.72
CA GLU A 181 0.93 13.83 -11.15
C GLU A 181 1.43 15.27 -11.34
N ARG A 182 2.70 15.53 -11.03
CA ARG A 182 3.32 16.86 -11.18
C ARG A 182 3.27 17.35 -12.62
N ARG A 183 3.54 16.49 -13.60
CA ARG A 183 3.51 16.85 -15.03
C ARG A 183 2.11 17.27 -15.49
N VAL A 184 1.07 16.59 -15.00
CA VAL A 184 -0.32 16.91 -15.30
C VAL A 184 -0.75 18.23 -14.67
N LEU A 185 -0.25 18.56 -13.48
CA LEU A 185 -0.57 19.82 -12.79
C LEU A 185 0.14 21.04 -13.38
N VAL A 186 1.34 20.87 -13.95
CA VAL A 186 2.16 21.97 -14.48
C VAL A 186 1.83 22.32 -15.94
N GLY A 187 1.03 21.52 -16.65
CA GLY A 187 0.46 21.92 -17.95
C GLY A 187 0.89 21.10 -19.17
N ALA A 188 1.23 19.82 -19.03
CA ALA A 188 1.46 18.95 -20.20
C ALA A 188 0.16 18.26 -20.65
N PRO A 189 -0.20 18.27 -21.96
CA PRO A 189 -1.25 17.40 -22.47
C PRO A 189 -0.89 15.95 -22.17
N ALA A 190 -1.83 15.20 -21.61
CA ALA A 190 -1.66 13.76 -21.38
C ALA A 190 -1.50 13.06 -22.72
N ALA A 191 -0.33 12.46 -22.94
CA ALA A 191 -0.12 11.48 -24.01
C ALA A 191 -0.86 10.17 -23.69
#